data_AF-A0A6C0LQE1-F1
#
_entry.id   AF-A0A6C0LQE1-F1
#
_cell.length_a   1.000
_cell.length_b   1.000
_cell.length_c   1.000
_cell.angle_alpha   90.00
_cell.angle_beta   90.00
_cell.angle_gamma   90.00
#
_symmetry.space_group_name_H-M   'P 1'
#
loop_
_entity.id
_entity.type
_entity.pdbx_description
1 polymer ?
#
loop_
_entity_poly.entity_id
_entity_poly.type
_entity_poly.pdbx_seq_one_letter_code
_entity_poly.pdbx_strand_id
1 'polypeptide(L)'
;MTSKILAKKLIDTVIYYGECVDGFCSAFIVWMYMKEKYGLEKAKQIDYIPFYYDKLPTIENSDKLDSRFVENFRNRNILICNFSLKYNQLIQLIDVANELEVLNHHKINVMNLSPISDEMRSGVEITWNYLFPQRELPTFLTYIRDKNIRTGKIPDADKFIAYFCEKKFSFEELEIYLLDEKITEIVQLRNILIDRQPYLLHKFDNKFICVGYNNNPEFQSDIGIQMLKDSWFLDFVVMYYQDIYKNVTFYNLRSDDNRMNVFTIAQLFGGNGHRNISNMFRKGLQSILWDTYPDLGIFELLQHRRIGEIIVTDKNKIPYTHFIVKEIKEDWIKSDYFEFIKRKVKDSFFIIFEMKTNNFKFNEIDNVLLYYNKYVVYINQECQINEMYKFFIAPQKQTYNEYEYQTNEILKLFFASQNEALIEFESEKDFVTIISSIFSKKIDFDQEDFQGDFFDD
;
A
#
# COMPACT_ATOMS: atom_id res chain seq x y z
N MET A 1 34.42 -19.79 -37.31
CA MET A 1 34.64 -18.33 -37.19
C MET A 1 35.21 -18.09 -35.81
N THR A 2 36.37 -17.45 -35.70
CA THR A 2 36.95 -17.03 -34.42
C THR A 2 36.04 -15.96 -33.79
N SER A 3 35.67 -16.11 -32.51
CA SER A 3 34.84 -15.11 -31.81
C SER A 3 35.60 -13.80 -31.76
N LYS A 4 35.16 -12.81 -32.55
CA LYS A 4 35.66 -11.44 -32.45
C LYS A 4 34.97 -10.80 -31.25
N ILE A 5 35.73 -10.47 -30.22
CA ILE A 5 35.24 -9.67 -29.09
C ILE A 5 34.91 -8.28 -29.64
N LEU A 6 33.69 -7.81 -29.40
CA LEU A 6 33.22 -6.50 -29.85
C LEU A 6 34.17 -5.40 -29.37
N ALA A 7 34.77 -4.66 -30.30
CA ALA A 7 35.65 -3.56 -29.93
C ALA A 7 34.80 -2.40 -29.38
N LYS A 8 34.86 -2.15 -28.06
CA LYS A 8 34.02 -1.17 -27.35
C LYS A 8 33.89 0.18 -28.05
N LYS A 9 34.95 0.74 -28.65
CA LYS A 9 34.92 2.03 -29.37
C LYS A 9 34.04 2.04 -30.63
N LEU A 10 33.77 0.87 -31.21
CA LEU A 10 33.02 0.71 -32.45
C LEU A 10 31.52 0.59 -32.22
N ILE A 11 31.07 0.40 -30.97
CA ILE A 11 29.64 0.31 -30.67
C ILE A 11 28.93 1.54 -31.24
N ASP A 12 27.91 1.26 -32.04
CA ASP A 12 27.05 2.24 -32.70
C ASP A 12 25.57 2.01 -32.36
N THR A 13 25.23 0.84 -31.80
CA THR A 13 23.87 0.46 -31.44
C THR A 13 23.84 -0.25 -30.10
N VAL A 14 22.97 0.20 -29.20
CA VAL A 14 22.73 -0.41 -27.89
C VAL A 14 21.26 -0.80 -27.82
N ILE A 15 20.97 -2.08 -27.67
CA ILE A 15 19.61 -2.58 -27.45
C ILE A 15 19.49 -2.94 -25.98
N TYR A 16 18.46 -2.44 -25.29
CA TYR A 16 18.29 -2.68 -23.85
C TYR A 16 16.86 -2.99 -23.47
N TYR A 17 16.66 -3.70 -22.35
CA TYR A 17 15.31 -4.02 -21.89
C TYR A 17 14.59 -2.75 -21.39
N GLY A 18 13.52 -2.37 -22.09
CA GLY A 18 12.83 -1.09 -21.91
C GLY A 18 11.73 -1.09 -20.84
N GLU A 19 11.39 -2.24 -20.27
CA GLU A 19 10.34 -2.38 -19.24
C GLU A 19 10.86 -2.18 -17.81
N CYS A 20 12.19 -2.12 -17.62
CA CYS A 20 12.75 -2.01 -16.28
C CYS A 20 13.91 -1.00 -16.18
N VAL A 21 14.07 -0.45 -14.97
CA VAL A 21 15.14 0.50 -14.62
C VAL A 21 16.52 -0.11 -14.79
N ASP A 22 16.66 -1.43 -14.60
CA ASP A 22 17.92 -2.15 -14.80
C ASP A 22 18.38 -2.12 -16.26
N GLY A 23 17.46 -2.32 -17.21
CA GLY A 23 17.78 -2.26 -18.63
C GLY A 23 18.09 -0.84 -19.07
N PHE A 24 17.27 0.13 -18.65
CA PHE A 24 17.51 1.54 -18.93
C PHE A 24 18.86 2.03 -18.37
N CYS A 25 19.19 1.69 -17.12
CA CYS A 25 20.46 2.07 -16.51
C CYS A 25 21.64 1.30 -17.12
N SER A 26 21.44 0.10 -17.64
CA SER A 26 22.46 -0.61 -18.41
C SER A 26 22.84 0.17 -19.68
N ALA A 27 21.86 0.71 -20.42
CA ALA A 27 22.11 1.59 -21.56
C ALA A 27 22.81 2.90 -21.15
N PHE A 28 22.39 3.50 -20.04
CA PHE A 28 23.04 4.68 -19.46
C PHE A 28 24.53 4.44 -19.16
N ILE A 29 24.91 3.27 -18.62
CA ILE A 29 26.32 2.94 -18.35
C ILE A 29 27.14 2.93 -19.66
N VAL A 30 26.57 2.42 -20.76
CA VAL A 30 27.23 2.46 -22.09
C VAL A 30 27.42 3.91 -22.56
N TRP A 31 26.38 4.72 -22.45
CA TRP A 31 26.45 6.14 -22.78
C TRP A 31 27.52 6.87 -21.98
N MET A 32 27.58 6.63 -20.67
CA MET A 32 28.56 7.22 -19.77
C MET A 32 29.98 6.78 -20.13
N TYR A 33 30.20 5.50 -20.42
CA TYR A 33 31.50 5.01 -20.88
C TYR A 33 31.96 5.70 -22.18
N MET A 34 31.05 5.82 -23.14
CA MET A 34 31.33 6.46 -24.42
C MET A 34 31.65 7.93 -24.27
N LYS A 35 30.89 8.62 -23.42
CA LYS A 35 31.10 10.03 -23.09
C LYS A 35 32.46 10.22 -22.44
N GLU A 36 32.81 9.41 -21.45
CA GLU A 36 34.08 9.55 -20.72
C GLU A 36 35.30 9.22 -21.58
N LYS A 37 35.22 8.18 -22.42
CA LYS A 37 36.38 7.72 -23.22
C LYS A 37 36.53 8.42 -24.56
N TYR A 38 35.42 8.85 -25.16
CA TYR A 38 35.39 9.34 -26.56
C TYR A 38 34.63 10.65 -26.74
N GLY A 39 34.06 11.22 -25.67
CA GLY A 39 33.36 12.50 -25.69
C GLY A 39 31.84 12.37 -25.91
N LEU A 40 31.13 13.43 -25.52
CA LEU A 40 29.66 13.49 -25.54
C LEU A 40 29.07 13.28 -26.94
N GLU A 41 29.70 13.85 -27.97
CA GLU A 41 29.23 13.70 -29.36
C GLU A 41 29.22 12.24 -29.80
N LYS A 42 30.26 11.47 -29.44
CA LYS A 42 30.29 10.03 -29.73
C LYS A 42 29.20 9.29 -28.98
N ALA A 43 28.96 9.63 -27.72
CA ALA A 43 27.90 9.02 -26.91
C ALA A 43 26.50 9.27 -27.50
N LYS A 44 26.24 10.46 -28.06
CA LYS A 44 24.98 10.86 -28.69
C LYS A 44 24.74 10.26 -30.08
N GLN A 45 25.81 9.86 -30.78
CA GLN A 45 25.72 9.21 -32.10
C GLN A 45 25.31 7.73 -32.03
N ILE A 46 25.27 7.14 -30.84
CA ILE A 46 24.88 5.75 -30.65
C ILE A 46 23.36 5.66 -30.62
N ASP A 47 22.81 4.69 -31.33
CA ASP A 47 21.37 4.41 -31.31
C ASP A 47 21.01 3.55 -30.09
N TYR A 48 20.32 4.13 -29.10
CA TYR A 48 19.83 3.43 -27.91
C TYR A 48 18.38 3.01 -28.09
N ILE A 49 18.16 1.72 -28.33
CA ILE A 49 16.87 1.17 -28.75
C ILE A 49 16.25 0.40 -27.56
N PRO A 50 15.15 0.88 -26.97
CA PRO A 50 14.44 0.13 -25.93
C PRO A 50 13.72 -1.08 -26.54
N PHE A 51 13.78 -2.19 -25.82
CA PHE A 51 13.22 -3.46 -26.21
C PHE A 51 12.07 -3.89 -25.30
N TYR A 52 10.98 -4.37 -25.90
CA TYR A 52 9.77 -4.83 -25.21
C TYR A 52 9.36 -6.19 -25.79
N TYR A 53 9.19 -7.22 -24.95
CA TYR A 53 8.91 -8.58 -25.42
C TYR A 53 7.57 -8.70 -26.17
N ASP A 54 6.57 -7.92 -25.74
CA ASP A 54 5.22 -7.87 -26.30
C ASP A 54 5.10 -7.05 -27.59
N LYS A 55 6.12 -6.24 -27.94
CA LYS A 55 6.14 -5.36 -29.13
C LYS A 55 7.19 -5.75 -30.16
N LEU A 56 7.80 -6.92 -29.99
CA LEU A 56 8.71 -7.50 -30.97
C LEU A 56 7.98 -7.67 -32.30
N PRO A 57 8.50 -7.11 -33.42
CA PRO A 57 7.98 -7.38 -34.74
C PRO A 57 8.40 -8.80 -35.13
N THR A 58 7.68 -9.80 -34.66
CA THR A 58 7.83 -11.19 -35.09
C THR A 58 6.92 -11.48 -36.28
N ILE A 59 7.34 -12.43 -37.10
CA ILE A 59 6.44 -13.03 -38.08
C ILE A 59 5.38 -13.82 -37.31
N GLU A 60 4.11 -13.60 -37.63
CA GLU A 60 2.96 -14.20 -36.97
C GLU A 60 3.12 -15.72 -36.83
N ASN A 61 2.86 -16.25 -35.63
CA ASN A 61 3.04 -17.68 -35.29
C ASN A 61 4.47 -18.22 -35.45
N SER A 62 5.50 -17.39 -35.30
CA SER A 62 6.89 -17.85 -35.34
C SER A 62 7.81 -17.15 -34.33
N ASP A 63 8.94 -17.82 -34.04
CA ASP A 63 10.04 -17.25 -33.27
C ASP A 63 11.01 -16.41 -34.12
N LYS A 64 10.60 -15.98 -35.33
CA LYS A 64 11.45 -15.19 -36.23
C LYS A 64 11.09 -13.71 -36.16
N LEU A 65 12.10 -12.87 -36.19
CA LEU A 65 11.97 -11.43 -36.39
C LEU A 65 11.57 -11.14 -37.84
N ASP A 66 10.74 -10.11 -38.03
CA ASP A 66 10.42 -9.53 -39.33
C ASP A 66 11.71 -9.13 -40.07
N SER A 67 11.79 -9.46 -41.35
CA SER A 67 13.01 -9.25 -42.14
C SER A 67 13.37 -7.77 -42.32
N ARG A 68 12.38 -6.88 -42.39
CA ARG A 68 12.62 -5.43 -42.47
C ARG A 68 13.14 -4.89 -41.15
N PHE A 69 12.68 -5.43 -40.03
CA PHE A 69 13.21 -5.09 -38.72
C PHE A 69 14.68 -5.51 -38.57
N VAL A 70 15.01 -6.75 -38.95
CA VAL A 70 16.38 -7.28 -38.91
C VAL A 70 17.32 -6.45 -39.78
N GLU A 71 16.85 -5.99 -40.94
CA GLU A 71 17.65 -5.19 -41.88
C GLU A 71 18.17 -3.88 -41.29
N ASN A 72 17.49 -3.29 -40.30
CA ASN A 72 17.95 -2.07 -39.61
C ASN A 72 19.28 -2.26 -38.87
N PHE A 73 19.66 -3.51 -38.60
CA PHE A 73 20.87 -3.89 -37.86
C PHE A 73 22.02 -4.32 -38.78
N ARG A 74 21.85 -4.23 -40.11
CA ARG A 74 22.89 -4.64 -41.06
C ARG A 74 24.17 -3.84 -40.89
N ASN A 75 25.31 -4.54 -40.83
CA ASN A 75 26.67 -4.00 -40.68
C ASN A 75 26.89 -3.14 -39.42
N ARG A 76 26.02 -3.26 -38.41
CA ARG A 76 26.13 -2.51 -37.16
C ARG A 76 26.96 -3.24 -36.11
N ASN A 77 27.50 -2.51 -35.15
CA ASN A 77 28.26 -3.03 -34.01
C ASN A 77 27.38 -2.93 -32.76
N ILE A 78 26.75 -4.05 -32.40
CA ILE A 78 25.58 -4.10 -31.52
C ILE A 78 25.98 -4.60 -30.14
N LEU A 79 25.59 -3.86 -29.11
CA LEU A 79 25.63 -4.33 -27.72
C LEU A 79 24.19 -4.53 -27.22
N ILE A 80 23.86 -5.73 -26.77
CA ILE A 80 22.57 -6.04 -26.13
C ILE A 80 22.77 -6.06 -24.62
N CYS A 81 21.96 -5.28 -23.88
CA CYS A 81 22.08 -5.12 -22.43
C CYS A 81 20.80 -5.54 -21.69
N ASN A 82 20.97 -6.36 -20.66
CA ASN A 82 19.95 -6.77 -19.69
C ASN A 82 18.74 -7.52 -20.25
N PHE A 83 18.89 -8.19 -21.39
CA PHE A 83 17.97 -9.23 -21.84
C PHE A 83 18.63 -10.10 -22.91
N SER A 84 17.93 -11.17 -23.30
CA SER A 84 18.28 -11.96 -24.48
C SER A 84 17.08 -12.13 -25.39
N LEU A 85 17.37 -12.18 -26.68
CA LEU A 85 16.49 -12.70 -27.71
C LEU A 85 16.47 -14.24 -27.68
N LYS A 86 15.42 -14.83 -28.27
CA LYS A 86 15.39 -16.27 -28.52
C LYS A 86 16.51 -16.64 -29.50
N TYR A 87 16.98 -17.88 -29.44
CA TYR A 87 18.09 -18.37 -30.26
C TYR A 87 17.95 -17.99 -31.75
N ASN A 88 16.81 -18.32 -32.37
CA ASN A 88 16.56 -18.03 -33.78
C ASN A 88 16.59 -16.53 -34.11
N GLN A 89 16.06 -15.69 -33.23
CA GLN A 89 16.06 -14.23 -33.37
C GLN A 89 17.48 -13.68 -33.27
N LEU A 90 18.28 -14.21 -32.34
CA LEU A 90 19.66 -13.80 -32.16
C LEU A 90 20.53 -14.20 -33.37
N ILE A 91 20.33 -15.40 -33.92
CA ILE A 91 20.98 -15.83 -35.17
C ILE A 91 20.65 -14.87 -36.32
N GLN A 92 19.39 -14.45 -36.47
CA GLN A 92 19.01 -13.48 -37.51
C GLN A 92 19.75 -12.14 -37.37
N LEU A 93 20.00 -11.67 -36.15
CA LEU A 93 20.78 -10.45 -35.91
C LEU A 93 22.28 -10.67 -36.16
N ILE A 94 22.84 -11.80 -35.71
CA ILE A 94 24.25 -12.16 -35.95
C ILE A 94 24.55 -12.23 -37.46
N ASP A 95 23.63 -12.76 -38.25
CA ASP A 95 23.79 -12.93 -39.70
C ASP A 95 23.90 -11.59 -40.46
N VAL A 96 23.36 -10.50 -39.91
CA VAL A 96 23.38 -9.18 -40.56
C VAL A 96 24.32 -8.18 -39.89
N ALA A 97 24.59 -8.33 -38.59
CA ALA A 97 25.46 -7.42 -37.83
C ALA A 97 26.93 -7.58 -38.23
N ASN A 98 27.73 -6.53 -38.04
CA ASN A 98 29.18 -6.63 -38.18
C ASN A 98 29.81 -7.32 -36.95
N GLU A 99 29.45 -6.86 -35.76
CA GLU A 99 29.82 -7.45 -34.48
C GLU A 99 28.61 -7.37 -33.53
N LEU A 100 28.39 -8.41 -32.71
CA LEU A 100 27.29 -8.46 -31.76
C LEU A 100 27.79 -9.08 -30.45
N GLU A 101 27.53 -8.39 -29.34
CA GLU A 101 27.84 -8.85 -27.98
C GLU A 101 26.59 -8.76 -27.10
N VAL A 102 26.40 -9.73 -26.20
CA VAL A 102 25.24 -9.78 -25.30
C VAL A 102 25.69 -9.79 -23.84
N LEU A 103 25.23 -8.81 -23.08
CA LEU A 103 25.41 -8.67 -21.64
C LEU A 103 24.05 -8.93 -20.97
N ASN A 104 23.89 -10.09 -20.34
CA ASN A 104 22.61 -10.49 -19.78
C ASN A 104 22.78 -11.38 -18.55
N HIS A 105 21.87 -11.27 -17.59
CA HIS A 105 21.91 -12.10 -16.39
C HIS A 105 21.16 -13.44 -16.54
N HIS A 106 20.40 -13.65 -17.63
CA HIS A 106 19.83 -14.96 -17.96
C HIS A 106 20.80 -15.79 -18.83
N LYS A 107 20.85 -17.12 -18.60
CA LYS A 107 21.62 -18.05 -19.43
C LYS A 107 21.24 -17.97 -20.91
N ILE A 108 22.24 -17.88 -21.77
CA ILE A 108 22.09 -17.94 -23.23
C ILE A 108 23.00 -19.05 -23.75
N ASN A 109 22.45 -20.04 -24.44
CA ASN A 109 23.22 -21.07 -25.14
C ASN A 109 23.21 -20.79 -26.64
N VAL A 110 24.17 -20.01 -27.12
CA VAL A 110 24.37 -19.75 -28.56
C VAL A 110 25.81 -20.05 -28.91
N MET A 111 26.05 -21.03 -29.79
CA MET A 111 27.38 -21.31 -30.33
C MET A 111 27.90 -20.06 -31.08
N ASN A 112 29.13 -19.64 -30.77
CA ASN A 112 29.87 -18.48 -31.32
C ASN A 112 29.70 -17.12 -30.62
N LEU A 113 28.89 -17.01 -29.56
CA LEU A 113 28.94 -15.87 -28.65
C LEU A 113 29.67 -16.27 -27.36
N SER A 114 30.39 -15.34 -26.75
CA SER A 114 30.90 -15.48 -25.37
C SER A 114 30.02 -14.65 -24.42
N PRO A 115 28.73 -15.03 -24.23
CA PRO A 115 27.85 -14.23 -23.38
C PRO A 115 28.45 -14.14 -21.97
N ILE A 116 28.60 -12.92 -21.47
CA ILE A 116 28.88 -12.71 -20.04
C ILE A 116 27.54 -12.88 -19.34
N SER A 117 27.17 -14.12 -19.06
CA SER A 117 25.97 -14.47 -18.31
C SER A 117 26.31 -14.83 -16.86
N ASP A 118 25.84 -14.01 -15.93
CA ASP A 118 25.99 -14.24 -14.49
C ASP A 118 24.63 -14.10 -13.81
N GLU A 119 24.03 -15.24 -13.45
CA GLU A 119 22.72 -15.31 -12.77
C GLU A 119 22.75 -14.71 -11.36
N MET A 120 23.94 -14.43 -10.82
CA MET A 120 24.11 -13.81 -9.50
C MET A 120 24.32 -12.29 -9.58
N ARG A 121 24.19 -11.68 -10.78
CA ARG A 121 24.43 -10.25 -11.00
C ARG A 121 23.28 -9.59 -11.77
N SER A 122 23.04 -8.31 -11.50
CA SER A 122 22.06 -7.49 -12.23
C SER A 122 22.60 -7.02 -13.59
N GLY A 123 21.73 -6.58 -14.50
CA GLY A 123 22.15 -6.03 -15.80
C GLY A 123 23.10 -4.84 -15.67
N VAL A 124 22.82 -3.93 -14.74
CA VAL A 124 23.71 -2.81 -14.43
C VAL A 124 25.09 -3.26 -13.94
N GLU A 125 25.15 -4.32 -13.13
CA GLU A 125 26.42 -4.83 -12.59
C GLU A 125 27.25 -5.55 -13.66
N ILE A 126 26.61 -6.32 -14.55
CA ILE A 126 27.28 -6.94 -15.69
C ILE A 126 27.83 -5.86 -16.63
N THR A 127 26.99 -4.88 -16.98
CA THR A 127 27.37 -3.79 -17.89
C THR A 127 28.49 -2.92 -17.30
N TRP A 128 28.40 -2.60 -16.02
CA TRP A 128 29.44 -1.86 -15.30
C TRP A 128 30.77 -2.61 -15.31
N ASN A 129 30.77 -3.88 -14.92
CA ASN A 129 31.99 -4.68 -14.88
C ASN A 129 32.60 -4.89 -16.27
N TYR A 130 31.76 -4.98 -17.32
CA TYR A 130 32.23 -5.06 -18.69
C TYR A 130 32.95 -3.78 -19.12
N LEU A 131 32.41 -2.59 -18.82
CA LEU A 131 32.94 -1.31 -19.30
C LEU A 131 33.98 -0.67 -18.35
N PHE A 132 33.84 -0.89 -17.05
CA PHE A 132 34.64 -0.32 -15.97
C PHE A 132 35.16 -1.40 -14.98
N PRO A 133 35.88 -2.43 -15.44
CA PRO A 133 36.25 -3.60 -14.63
C PRO A 133 37.12 -3.29 -13.40
N GLN A 134 37.72 -2.11 -13.33
CA GLN A 134 38.62 -1.68 -12.25
C GLN A 134 37.98 -0.64 -11.32
N ARG A 135 36.69 -0.32 -11.50
CA ARG A 135 35.99 0.68 -10.69
C ARG A 135 34.89 0.03 -9.88
N GLU A 136 34.73 0.50 -8.65
CA GLU A 136 33.60 0.13 -7.81
C GLU A 136 32.28 0.59 -8.44
N LEU A 137 31.21 -0.18 -8.17
CA LEU A 137 29.87 0.12 -8.64
C LEU A 137 29.32 1.34 -7.85
N PRO A 138 28.96 2.45 -8.53
CA PRO A 138 28.42 3.63 -7.87
C PRO A 138 27.18 3.31 -7.03
N THR A 139 27.00 4.02 -5.92
CA THR A 139 25.88 3.83 -4.98
C THR A 139 24.53 3.82 -5.70
N PHE A 140 24.30 4.73 -6.64
CA PHE A 140 23.11 4.72 -7.49
C PHE A 140 22.80 3.35 -8.11
N LEU A 141 23.80 2.72 -8.70
CA LEU A 141 23.65 1.43 -9.38
C LEU A 141 23.60 0.27 -8.37
N THR A 142 24.15 0.42 -7.17
CA THR A 142 24.01 -0.61 -6.11
C THR A 142 22.58 -0.73 -5.61
N TYR A 143 21.83 0.37 -5.53
CA TYR A 143 20.39 0.36 -5.21
C TYR A 143 19.58 -0.38 -6.28
N ILE A 144 19.89 -0.18 -7.56
CA ILE A 144 19.27 -0.91 -8.68
C ILE A 144 19.60 -2.40 -8.62
N ARG A 145 20.86 -2.73 -8.30
CA ARG A 145 21.29 -4.11 -8.12
C ARG A 145 20.52 -4.81 -6.99
N ASP A 146 20.38 -4.17 -5.82
CA ASP A 146 19.76 -4.78 -4.63
C ASP A 146 18.32 -5.21 -4.89
N LYS A 147 17.54 -4.41 -5.65
CA LYS A 147 16.19 -4.79 -6.06
C LYS A 147 16.15 -5.96 -7.03
N ASN A 148 17.00 -5.99 -8.05
CA ASN A 148 16.96 -7.05 -9.08
C ASN A 148 17.40 -8.40 -8.52
N ILE A 149 18.43 -8.42 -7.67
CA ILE A 149 18.93 -9.66 -7.04
C ILE A 149 18.13 -9.99 -5.76
N ARG A 150 17.27 -9.07 -5.30
CA ARG A 150 16.48 -9.18 -4.07
C ARG A 150 17.32 -9.48 -2.83
N THR A 151 18.49 -8.85 -2.73
CA THR A 151 19.37 -9.07 -1.59
C THR A 151 18.84 -8.43 -0.30
N GLY A 152 18.02 -7.37 -0.40
CA GLY A 152 17.40 -6.68 0.73
C GLY A 152 18.42 -6.08 1.72
N LYS A 153 19.65 -5.84 1.25
CA LYS A 153 20.79 -5.42 2.08
C LYS A 153 20.89 -3.92 2.21
N ILE A 154 20.29 -3.18 1.28
CA ILE A 154 20.32 -1.72 1.26
C ILE A 154 18.97 -1.22 1.81
N PRO A 155 18.96 -0.57 2.99
CA PRO A 155 17.76 0.09 3.50
C PRO A 155 17.19 1.02 2.44
N ASP A 156 15.87 1.02 2.29
CA ASP A 156 15.14 1.90 1.36
C ASP A 156 15.43 1.68 -0.13
N ALA A 157 16.07 0.57 -0.53
CA ALA A 157 16.29 0.23 -1.95
C ALA A 157 15.00 0.18 -2.77
N ASP A 158 13.95 -0.45 -2.25
CA ASP A 158 12.65 -0.51 -2.92
C ASP A 158 12.05 0.89 -3.16
N LYS A 159 12.23 1.80 -2.19
CA LYS A 159 11.73 3.19 -2.21
C LYS A 159 12.52 4.04 -3.21
N PHE A 160 13.84 3.87 -3.24
CA PHE A 160 14.70 4.49 -4.23
C PHE A 160 14.28 4.07 -5.65
N ILE A 161 14.04 2.78 -5.89
CA ILE A 161 13.65 2.34 -7.23
C ILE A 161 12.24 2.79 -7.61
N ALA A 162 11.31 2.92 -6.65
CA ALA A 162 9.99 3.47 -6.93
C ALA A 162 10.09 4.88 -7.54
N TYR A 163 10.97 5.74 -7.02
CA TYR A 163 11.25 7.07 -7.60
C TYR A 163 11.68 6.99 -9.07
N PHE A 164 12.61 6.07 -9.38
CA PHE A 164 13.12 5.91 -10.74
C PHE A 164 12.13 5.23 -11.70
N CYS A 165 11.18 4.45 -11.19
CA CYS A 165 10.10 3.87 -11.99
C CYS A 165 8.99 4.88 -12.33
N GLU A 166 8.75 5.88 -11.47
CA GLU A 166 7.66 6.84 -11.64
C GLU A 166 8.01 7.98 -12.62
N LYS A 167 9.31 8.29 -12.78
CA LYS A 167 9.79 9.37 -13.66
C LYS A 167 10.46 8.83 -14.92
N LYS A 168 10.33 9.57 -16.03
CA LYS A 168 11.12 9.35 -17.25
C LYS A 168 12.35 10.23 -17.16
N PHE A 169 13.52 9.62 -17.22
CA PHE A 169 14.81 10.32 -17.24
C PHE A 169 15.45 10.23 -18.62
N SER A 170 16.18 11.27 -18.99
CA SER A 170 17.26 11.25 -19.97
C SER A 170 18.56 10.74 -19.34
N PHE A 171 19.54 10.38 -20.16
CA PHE A 171 20.85 9.96 -19.64
C PHE A 171 21.59 11.10 -18.95
N GLU A 172 21.46 12.33 -19.45
CA GLU A 172 22.02 13.52 -18.81
C GLU A 172 21.42 13.77 -17.41
N GLU A 173 20.11 13.56 -17.24
CA GLU A 173 19.47 13.67 -15.93
C GLU A 173 19.91 12.57 -14.97
N LEU A 174 20.16 11.35 -15.48
CA LEU A 174 20.66 10.24 -14.65
C LEU A 174 22.07 10.47 -14.12
N GLU A 175 22.92 11.21 -14.85
CA GLU A 175 24.31 11.45 -14.47
C GLU A 175 24.44 12.16 -13.12
N ILE A 176 23.49 13.03 -12.77
CA ILE A 176 23.45 13.76 -11.50
C ILE A 176 23.41 12.79 -10.31
N TYR A 177 22.79 11.62 -10.46
CA TYR A 177 22.65 10.63 -9.40
C TYR A 177 23.91 9.78 -9.18
N LEU A 178 24.97 9.95 -9.99
CA LEU A 178 26.28 9.38 -9.67
C LEU A 178 26.93 10.03 -8.43
N LEU A 179 26.41 11.18 -7.99
CA LEU A 179 26.82 11.84 -6.74
C LEU A 179 26.00 11.28 -5.56
N ASP A 180 26.66 10.71 -4.57
CA ASP A 180 26.02 10.09 -3.40
C ASP A 180 25.12 11.06 -2.59
N GLU A 181 25.45 12.36 -2.61
CA GLU A 181 24.64 13.40 -1.96
C GLU A 181 23.21 13.48 -2.55
N LYS A 182 23.05 13.23 -3.86
CA LYS A 182 21.74 13.26 -4.53
C LYS A 182 20.87 12.06 -4.18
N ILE A 183 21.50 10.92 -3.88
CA ILE A 183 20.81 9.75 -3.33
C ILE A 183 20.26 10.08 -1.95
N THR A 184 21.05 10.78 -1.12
CA THR A 184 20.65 11.18 0.23
C THR A 184 19.52 12.23 0.21
N GLU A 185 19.57 13.18 -0.71
CA GLU A 185 18.49 14.18 -0.91
C GLU A 185 17.15 13.52 -1.27
N ILE A 186 17.13 12.52 -2.15
CA ILE A 186 15.89 11.77 -2.50
C ILE A 186 15.27 11.14 -1.24
N VAL A 187 16.11 10.52 -0.41
CA VAL A 187 15.67 9.87 0.83
C VAL A 187 15.13 10.89 1.83
N GLN A 188 15.74 12.09 1.89
CA GLN A 188 15.35 13.16 2.83
C GLN A 188 14.10 13.96 2.38
N LEU A 189 13.98 14.31 1.10
CA LEU A 189 12.83 15.05 0.54
C LEU A 189 11.51 14.33 0.81
N ARG A 190 11.53 12.99 0.82
CA ARG A 190 10.38 12.14 1.17
C ARG A 190 9.82 12.41 2.57
N ASN A 191 10.66 12.69 3.56
CA ASN A 191 10.21 12.89 4.95
C ASN A 191 9.47 14.22 5.15
N ILE A 192 9.68 15.19 4.26
CA ILE A 192 9.07 16.53 4.33
C ILE A 192 7.70 16.56 3.62
N LEU A 193 7.48 15.70 2.63
CA LEU A 193 6.27 15.71 1.78
C LEU A 193 5.03 15.03 2.40
N ILE A 194 5.15 14.48 3.62
CA ILE A 194 4.05 13.82 4.34
C ILE A 194 3.19 14.85 5.11
N ASP A 195 3.64 16.11 5.23
CA ASP A 195 2.98 17.05 6.12
C ASP A 195 1.69 17.65 5.52
N ARG A 196 0.58 17.43 6.24
CA ARG A 196 -0.78 17.98 6.05
C ARG A 196 -1.50 17.56 4.77
N GLN A 197 -2.16 16.39 4.85
CA GLN A 197 -3.05 15.90 3.79
C GLN A 197 -4.51 15.93 4.25
N PRO A 198 -5.46 16.45 3.43
CA PRO A 198 -6.87 16.41 3.77
C PRO A 198 -7.41 14.98 3.65
N TYR A 199 -7.94 14.47 4.75
CA TYR A 199 -8.90 13.36 4.72
C TYR A 199 -10.27 13.95 4.45
N LEU A 200 -11.02 13.35 3.52
CA LEU A 200 -12.34 13.84 3.13
C LEU A 200 -13.38 12.73 3.25
N LEU A 201 -14.55 13.12 3.76
CA LEU A 201 -15.71 12.26 3.89
C LEU A 201 -16.54 12.34 2.62
N HIS A 202 -17.01 11.18 2.20
CA HIS A 202 -17.59 10.93 0.90
C HIS A 202 -18.69 9.88 1.01
N LYS A 203 -19.61 9.81 0.06
CA LYS A 203 -20.56 8.69 -0.04
C LYS A 203 -20.29 7.84 -1.28
N PHE A 204 -20.22 6.53 -1.08
CA PHE A 204 -20.13 5.52 -2.13
C PHE A 204 -21.14 4.43 -1.84
N ASP A 205 -22.01 4.09 -2.81
CA ASP A 205 -23.17 3.21 -2.60
C ASP A 205 -23.99 3.61 -1.35
N ASN A 206 -24.30 4.91 -1.23
CA ASN A 206 -25.01 5.52 -0.10
C ASN A 206 -24.35 5.34 1.28
N LYS A 207 -23.11 4.87 1.34
CA LYS A 207 -22.35 4.65 2.58
C LYS A 207 -21.21 5.64 2.68
N PHE A 208 -21.01 6.20 3.88
CA PHE A 208 -19.85 7.05 4.12
C PHE A 208 -18.54 6.27 3.99
N ILE A 209 -17.58 6.90 3.34
CA ILE A 209 -16.19 6.44 3.21
C ILE A 209 -15.25 7.62 3.48
N CYS A 210 -14.06 7.32 3.97
CA CYS A 210 -13.00 8.28 4.21
C CYS A 210 -11.87 8.06 3.21
N VAL A 211 -11.52 9.11 2.49
CA VAL A 211 -10.49 9.06 1.45
C VAL A 211 -9.41 10.08 1.78
N GLY A 212 -8.15 9.63 1.76
CA GLY A 212 -7.01 10.52 1.88
C GLY A 212 -6.63 11.07 0.51
N TYR A 213 -6.37 12.37 0.42
CA TYR A 213 -5.94 13.00 -0.83
C TYR A 213 -4.55 13.60 -0.67
N ASN A 214 -3.71 13.44 -1.68
CA ASN A 214 -2.40 14.07 -1.72
C ASN A 214 -2.03 14.51 -3.14
N ASN A 215 -1.74 15.81 -3.28
CA ASN A 215 -1.34 16.42 -4.54
C ASN A 215 0.17 16.38 -4.69
N ASN A 216 0.69 15.22 -5.07
CA ASN A 216 2.12 15.08 -5.31
C ASN A 216 2.36 14.25 -6.56
N PRO A 217 3.02 14.80 -7.59
CA PRO A 217 3.41 14.02 -8.75
C PRO A 217 4.49 12.98 -8.44
N GLU A 218 5.22 13.13 -7.34
CA GLU A 218 6.38 12.29 -6.98
C GLU A 218 6.10 11.39 -5.77
N PHE A 219 6.70 10.20 -5.77
CA PHE A 219 6.63 9.22 -4.68
C PHE A 219 5.19 8.79 -4.35
N GLN A 220 4.34 8.73 -5.36
CA GLN A 220 2.90 8.53 -5.16
C GLN A 220 2.62 7.20 -4.46
N SER A 221 3.32 6.13 -4.87
CA SER A 221 3.12 4.83 -4.23
C SER A 221 3.50 4.82 -2.76
N ASP A 222 4.66 5.39 -2.42
CA ASP A 222 5.20 5.35 -1.07
C ASP A 222 4.44 6.26 -0.11
N ILE A 223 4.10 7.48 -0.57
CA ILE A 223 3.29 8.41 0.21
C ILE A 223 1.90 7.83 0.45
N GLY A 224 1.27 7.25 -0.58
CA GLY A 224 -0.04 6.63 -0.45
C GLY A 224 -0.04 5.46 0.55
N ILE A 225 0.97 4.59 0.49
CA ILE A 225 1.12 3.49 1.47
C ILE A 225 1.37 4.04 2.89
N GLN A 226 2.18 5.08 3.03
CA GLN A 226 2.46 5.68 4.33
C GLN A 226 1.20 6.31 4.94
N MET A 227 0.41 7.05 4.15
CA MET A 227 -0.87 7.62 4.58
C MET A 227 -1.84 6.52 5.08
N LEU A 228 -1.90 5.38 4.40
CA LEU A 228 -2.71 4.24 4.86
C LEU A 228 -2.22 3.70 6.20
N LYS A 229 -0.90 3.60 6.41
CA LYS A 229 -0.31 3.15 7.69
C LYS A 229 -0.57 4.13 8.83
N ASP A 230 -0.42 5.42 8.57
CA ASP A 230 -0.58 6.47 9.58
C ASP A 230 -2.06 6.71 9.95
N SER A 231 -2.97 6.37 9.03
CA SER A 231 -4.42 6.57 9.20
C SER A 231 -5.20 5.29 8.95
N TRP A 232 -5.37 4.50 10.01
CA TRP A 232 -6.09 3.23 10.01
C TRP A 232 -7.54 3.33 9.51
N PHE A 233 -8.17 4.50 9.65
CA PHE A 233 -9.58 4.72 9.30
C PHE A 233 -9.82 5.05 7.82
N LEU A 234 -8.79 5.27 6.99
CA LEU A 234 -8.97 5.53 5.55
C LEU A 234 -9.51 4.28 4.83
N ASP A 235 -10.42 4.45 3.88
CA ASP A 235 -10.86 3.36 2.99
C ASP A 235 -9.91 3.16 1.81
N PHE A 236 -9.28 4.24 1.34
CA PHE A 236 -8.19 4.24 0.37
C PHE A 236 -7.57 5.65 0.30
N VAL A 237 -6.49 5.78 -0.46
CA VAL A 237 -5.80 7.05 -0.72
C VAL A 237 -5.80 7.35 -2.21
N VAL A 238 -5.92 8.63 -2.54
CA VAL A 238 -5.82 9.18 -3.88
C VAL A 238 -4.61 10.09 -3.93
N MET A 239 -3.60 9.65 -4.67
CA MET A 239 -2.53 10.53 -5.10
C MET A 239 -2.94 11.16 -6.41
N TYR A 240 -2.77 12.47 -6.57
CA TYR A 240 -3.13 13.12 -7.82
C TYR A 240 -2.12 14.19 -8.20
N TYR A 241 -2.07 14.48 -9.50
CA TYR A 241 -1.33 15.61 -10.04
C TYR A 241 -1.95 16.07 -11.35
N GLN A 242 -1.76 17.34 -11.69
CA GLN A 242 -2.27 17.92 -12.93
C GLN A 242 -1.18 18.00 -14.01
N ASP A 243 -1.47 17.47 -15.20
CA ASP A 243 -0.76 17.79 -16.43
C ASP A 243 -1.46 18.99 -17.10
N ILE A 244 -0.88 20.17 -16.91
CA ILE A 244 -1.44 21.44 -17.39
C ILE A 244 -1.46 21.50 -18.92
N TYR A 245 -0.45 20.92 -19.58
CA TYR A 245 -0.34 20.92 -21.04
C TYR A 245 -1.41 20.04 -21.69
N LYS A 246 -1.71 18.89 -21.08
CA LYS A 246 -2.79 18.01 -21.55
C LYS A 246 -4.16 18.40 -21.03
N ASN A 247 -4.23 19.36 -20.09
CA ASN A 247 -5.43 19.72 -19.34
C ASN A 247 -6.13 18.47 -18.74
N VAL A 248 -5.34 17.65 -18.05
CA VAL A 248 -5.78 16.38 -17.44
C VAL A 248 -5.23 16.28 -16.02
N THR A 249 -6.06 15.84 -15.07
CA THR A 249 -5.61 15.36 -13.76
C THR A 249 -5.46 13.85 -13.79
N PHE A 250 -4.29 13.36 -13.38
CA PHE A 250 -4.02 11.95 -13.18
C PHE A 250 -4.26 11.60 -11.71
N TYR A 251 -4.84 10.42 -11.47
CA TYR A 251 -5.09 9.88 -10.13
C TYR A 251 -4.49 8.49 -10.03
N ASN A 252 -3.82 8.26 -8.92
CA ASN A 252 -3.18 7.02 -8.56
C ASN A 252 -3.73 6.57 -7.20
N LEU A 253 -4.61 5.56 -7.23
CA LEU A 253 -5.36 5.10 -6.07
C LEU A 253 -4.56 3.99 -5.36
N ARG A 254 -4.48 4.07 -4.03
CA ARG A 254 -3.79 3.12 -3.16
C ARG A 254 -4.72 2.59 -2.09
N SER A 255 -4.66 1.29 -1.84
CA SER A 255 -5.39 0.59 -0.78
C SER A 255 -4.59 -0.60 -0.27
N ASP A 256 -5.14 -1.37 0.66
CA ASP A 256 -4.62 -2.63 1.14
C ASP A 256 -5.73 -3.71 1.17
N ASP A 257 -5.35 -4.96 1.47
CA ASP A 257 -6.25 -6.11 1.43
C ASP A 257 -7.41 -6.04 2.44
N ASN A 258 -7.25 -5.27 3.51
CA ASN A 258 -8.27 -5.07 4.55
C ASN A 258 -9.19 -3.88 4.26
N ARG A 259 -8.89 -3.12 3.20
CA ARG A 259 -9.58 -1.90 2.79
C ARG A 259 -10.31 -2.05 1.47
N MET A 260 -10.87 -0.95 0.98
CA MET A 260 -11.72 -0.94 -0.21
C MET A 260 -10.95 -1.30 -1.47
N ASN A 261 -11.61 -2.01 -2.39
CA ASN A 261 -11.06 -2.32 -3.71
C ASN A 261 -11.03 -1.04 -4.57
N VAL A 262 -9.84 -0.51 -4.88
CA VAL A 262 -9.69 0.71 -5.70
C VAL A 262 -9.83 0.46 -7.20
N PHE A 263 -9.77 -0.80 -7.65
CA PHE A 263 -10.05 -1.12 -9.04
C PHE A 263 -11.51 -0.84 -9.40
N THR A 264 -12.46 -1.20 -8.53
CA THR A 264 -13.88 -0.91 -8.77
C THR A 264 -14.14 0.60 -8.79
N ILE A 265 -13.43 1.38 -7.98
CA ILE A 265 -13.47 2.84 -8.02
C ILE A 265 -12.95 3.37 -9.36
N ALA A 266 -11.76 2.94 -9.78
CA ALA A 266 -11.14 3.41 -11.02
C ALA A 266 -12.00 3.08 -12.26
N GLN A 267 -12.64 1.91 -12.29
CA GLN A 267 -13.52 1.50 -13.39
C GLN A 267 -14.68 2.45 -13.63
N LEU A 268 -15.24 3.08 -12.58
CA LEU A 268 -16.33 4.06 -12.71
C LEU A 268 -15.93 5.28 -13.55
N PHE A 269 -14.63 5.54 -13.65
CA PHE A 269 -14.07 6.65 -14.41
C PHE A 269 -13.28 6.19 -15.65
N GLY A 270 -13.48 4.94 -16.08
CA GLY A 270 -12.75 4.37 -17.22
C GLY A 270 -11.27 4.10 -16.96
N GLY A 271 -10.88 4.03 -15.68
CA GLY A 271 -9.53 3.67 -15.24
C GLY A 271 -9.27 2.16 -15.28
N ASN A 272 -8.04 1.78 -14.91
CA ASN A 272 -7.57 0.39 -14.91
C ASN A 272 -6.64 0.11 -13.72
N GLY A 273 -6.29 -1.16 -13.52
CA GLY A 273 -5.33 -1.59 -12.50
C GLY A 273 -5.75 -2.84 -11.73
N HIS A 274 -5.32 -2.91 -10.48
CA HIS A 274 -5.53 -4.01 -9.55
C HIS A 274 -6.24 -3.53 -8.27
N ARG A 275 -6.70 -4.49 -7.47
CA ARG A 275 -7.49 -4.28 -6.24
C ARG A 275 -6.95 -3.15 -5.34
N ASN A 276 -5.63 -3.10 -5.16
CA ASN A 276 -4.97 -2.19 -4.22
C ASN A 276 -4.24 -1.03 -4.90
N ILE A 277 -4.10 -1.07 -6.22
CA ILE A 277 -3.29 -0.13 -7.01
C ILE A 277 -4.01 0.06 -8.34
N SER A 278 -4.64 1.21 -8.53
CA SER A 278 -5.36 1.52 -9.77
C SER A 278 -5.12 2.95 -10.21
N ASN A 279 -5.23 3.20 -11.51
CA ASN A 279 -4.98 4.50 -12.12
C ASN A 279 -6.20 4.95 -12.92
N MET A 280 -6.44 6.26 -12.91
CA MET A 280 -7.45 6.90 -13.75
C MET A 280 -7.01 8.32 -14.09
N PHE A 281 -7.71 8.95 -15.02
CA PHE A 281 -7.48 10.35 -15.36
C PHE A 281 -8.80 11.04 -15.66
N ARG A 282 -8.86 12.36 -15.43
CA ARG A 282 -10.02 13.19 -15.77
C ARG A 282 -9.57 14.46 -16.46
N LYS A 283 -10.39 14.96 -17.39
CA LYS A 283 -10.12 16.21 -18.10
C LYS A 283 -10.39 17.41 -17.17
N GLY A 284 -9.53 18.42 -17.23
CA GLY A 284 -9.61 19.61 -16.37
C GLY A 284 -8.84 19.45 -15.07
N LEU A 285 -8.93 20.48 -14.22
CA LEU A 285 -8.42 20.46 -12.85
C LEU A 285 -9.51 19.92 -11.92
N GLN A 286 -9.28 18.76 -11.33
CA GLN A 286 -10.15 18.18 -10.31
C GLN A 286 -9.33 17.58 -9.18
N SER A 287 -9.35 18.19 -8.00
CA SER A 287 -8.60 17.69 -6.84
C SER A 287 -9.32 16.56 -6.09
N ILE A 288 -10.61 16.37 -6.32
CA ILE A 288 -11.48 15.48 -5.55
C ILE A 288 -12.29 14.60 -6.53
N LEU A 289 -12.51 13.33 -6.18
CA LEU A 289 -13.22 12.38 -7.04
C LEU A 289 -14.72 12.70 -7.20
N TRP A 290 -15.40 13.04 -6.10
CA TRP A 290 -16.85 13.32 -6.03
C TRP A 290 -17.18 14.20 -4.81
N ASP A 291 -18.48 14.42 -4.55
CA ASP A 291 -18.98 15.31 -3.50
C ASP A 291 -18.45 14.96 -2.10
N THR A 292 -18.11 15.99 -1.33
CA THR A 292 -17.64 15.88 0.04
C THR A 292 -18.75 16.18 1.03
N TYR A 293 -18.61 15.61 2.23
CA TYR A 293 -19.52 15.80 3.34
C TYR A 293 -18.77 16.36 4.55
N PRO A 294 -19.44 17.14 5.43
CA PRO A 294 -18.81 17.67 6.64
C PRO A 294 -18.24 16.56 7.53
N ASP A 295 -17.06 16.74 8.10
CA ASP A 295 -16.47 15.74 9.00
C ASP A 295 -17.17 15.67 10.36
N LEU A 296 -17.69 16.81 10.84
CA LEU A 296 -18.34 16.93 12.16
C LEU A 296 -17.46 16.47 13.34
N GLY A 297 -16.13 16.36 13.19
CA GLY A 297 -15.19 15.92 14.22
C GLY A 297 -14.99 14.40 14.29
N ILE A 298 -15.44 13.65 13.29
CA ILE A 298 -15.32 12.19 13.26
C ILE A 298 -13.87 11.75 13.05
N PHE A 299 -13.09 12.46 12.23
CA PHE A 299 -11.68 12.12 12.04
C PHE A 299 -10.88 12.26 13.33
N GLU A 300 -11.12 13.34 14.10
CA GLU A 300 -10.51 13.51 15.42
C GLU A 300 -10.93 12.37 16.37
N LEU A 301 -12.22 12.01 16.37
CA LEU A 301 -12.75 10.90 17.15
C LEU A 301 -12.04 9.57 16.82
N LEU A 302 -11.96 9.21 15.53
CA LEU A 302 -11.36 7.96 15.07
C LEU A 302 -9.83 7.93 15.30
N GLN A 303 -9.15 9.07 15.15
CA GLN A 303 -7.71 9.17 15.37
C GLN A 303 -7.32 8.89 16.83
N HIS A 304 -8.20 9.21 17.79
CA HIS A 304 -7.97 9.01 19.23
C HIS A 304 -8.68 7.77 19.80
N ARG A 305 -9.08 6.83 18.92
CA ARG A 305 -9.65 5.54 19.32
C ARG A 305 -8.73 4.81 20.31
N ARG A 306 -9.33 4.25 21.37
CA ARG A 306 -8.69 3.25 22.23
C ARG A 306 -9.38 1.91 22.05
N ILE A 307 -8.62 0.83 22.19
CA ILE A 307 -9.12 -0.54 22.10
C ILE A 307 -8.87 -1.19 23.46
N GLY A 308 -9.86 -1.91 23.96
CA GLY A 308 -9.73 -2.72 25.17
C GLY A 308 -10.43 -4.07 25.00
N GLU A 309 -10.20 -4.96 25.96
CA GLU A 309 -10.79 -6.30 26.01
C GLU A 309 -11.38 -6.54 27.40
N ILE A 310 -12.63 -6.99 27.44
CA ILE A 310 -13.27 -7.47 28.67
C ILE A 310 -13.03 -8.98 28.76
N ILE A 311 -12.30 -9.41 29.78
CA ILE A 311 -12.08 -10.83 30.04
C ILE A 311 -13.33 -11.38 30.70
N VAL A 312 -14.01 -12.29 30.03
CA VAL A 312 -15.20 -12.97 30.58
C VAL A 312 -14.79 -14.33 31.17
N THR A 313 -13.94 -15.06 30.46
CA THR A 313 -13.25 -16.26 30.95
C THR A 313 -11.85 -16.29 30.34
N ASP A 314 -11.00 -17.22 30.78
CA ASP A 314 -9.65 -17.39 30.23
C ASP A 314 -9.63 -17.59 28.70
N LYS A 315 -10.74 -18.07 28.12
CA LYS A 315 -10.89 -18.32 26.68
C LYS A 315 -11.77 -17.31 25.94
N ASN A 316 -12.57 -16.51 26.66
CA ASN A 316 -13.56 -15.62 26.05
C ASN A 316 -13.28 -14.16 26.41
N LYS A 317 -13.08 -13.34 25.38
CA LYS A 317 -12.80 -11.91 25.51
C LYS A 317 -13.72 -11.08 24.62
N ILE A 318 -14.30 -10.02 25.17
CA ILE A 318 -15.17 -9.10 24.42
C ILE A 318 -14.37 -7.83 24.13
N PRO A 319 -13.98 -7.56 22.88
CA PRO A 319 -13.29 -6.33 22.57
C PRO A 319 -14.26 -5.15 22.50
N TYR A 320 -13.77 -3.99 22.89
CA TYR A 320 -14.50 -2.74 22.82
C TYR A 320 -13.62 -1.63 22.28
N THR A 321 -14.29 -0.64 21.69
CA THR A 321 -13.71 0.64 21.36
C THR A 321 -14.12 1.67 22.38
N HIS A 322 -13.16 2.45 22.85
CA HIS A 322 -13.37 3.52 23.82
C HIS A 322 -12.91 4.86 23.24
N PHE A 323 -13.83 5.80 23.21
CA PHE A 323 -13.63 7.19 22.82
C PHE A 323 -13.78 8.11 24.04
N ILE A 324 -12.76 8.91 24.32
CA ILE A 324 -12.85 9.97 25.33
C ILE A 324 -13.16 11.27 24.61
N VAL A 325 -14.33 11.84 24.90
CA VAL A 325 -14.88 13.00 24.19
C VAL A 325 -15.29 14.08 25.17
N LYS A 326 -15.29 15.34 24.71
CA LYS A 326 -15.85 16.46 25.50
C LYS A 326 -17.38 16.39 25.55
N GLU A 327 -17.98 15.99 24.44
CA GLU A 327 -19.41 15.82 24.25
C GLU A 327 -19.65 14.75 23.18
N ILE A 328 -20.82 14.12 23.22
CA ILE A 328 -21.30 13.27 22.13
C ILE A 328 -22.24 14.12 21.27
N LYS A 329 -21.84 14.39 20.03
CA LYS A 329 -22.66 15.18 19.11
C LYS A 329 -23.86 14.36 18.65
N GLU A 330 -25.05 14.98 18.63
CA GLU A 330 -26.28 14.32 18.19
C GLU A 330 -26.16 13.78 16.75
N ASP A 331 -25.49 14.55 15.87
CA ASP A 331 -25.20 14.14 14.50
C ASP A 331 -24.38 12.85 14.41
N TRP A 332 -23.53 12.54 15.40
CA TRP A 332 -22.75 11.30 15.36
C TRP A 332 -23.60 10.06 15.57
N ILE A 333 -24.74 10.19 16.28
CA ILE A 333 -25.55 9.06 16.75
C ILE A 333 -26.84 8.89 15.96
N LYS A 334 -27.53 10.00 15.64
CA LYS A 334 -28.88 9.96 15.02
C LYS A 334 -28.86 10.05 13.48
N SER A 335 -27.73 9.73 12.86
CA SER A 335 -27.54 9.89 11.41
C SER A 335 -26.71 8.75 10.80
N ASP A 336 -26.56 8.76 9.48
CA ASP A 336 -25.66 7.87 8.73
C ASP A 336 -24.21 7.86 9.24
N TYR A 337 -23.80 8.87 10.02
CA TYR A 337 -22.47 8.92 10.65
C TYR A 337 -22.28 7.84 11.71
N PHE A 338 -23.34 7.39 12.39
CA PHE A 338 -23.18 6.33 13.40
C PHE A 338 -22.89 4.99 12.74
N GLU A 339 -23.60 4.68 11.65
CA GLU A 339 -23.34 3.50 10.82
C GLU A 339 -21.94 3.53 10.21
N PHE A 340 -21.42 4.73 9.92
CA PHE A 340 -20.02 4.90 9.54
C PHE A 340 -19.06 4.54 10.67
N ILE A 341 -19.27 5.07 11.89
CA ILE A 341 -18.45 4.75 13.06
C ILE A 341 -18.45 3.23 13.32
N LYS A 342 -19.64 2.61 13.39
CA LYS A 342 -19.81 1.16 13.60
C LYS A 342 -18.99 0.32 12.62
N ARG A 343 -19.06 0.64 11.32
CA ARG A 343 -18.29 -0.05 10.28
C ARG A 343 -16.78 0.13 10.43
N LYS A 344 -16.33 1.32 10.87
CA LYS A 344 -14.90 1.56 11.12
C LYS A 344 -14.37 0.76 12.31
N VAL A 345 -15.19 0.55 13.34
CA VAL A 345 -14.79 -0.18 14.57
C VAL A 345 -15.39 -1.59 14.63
N LYS A 346 -15.53 -2.24 13.47
CA LYS A 346 -16.10 -3.61 13.33
C LYS A 346 -15.33 -4.71 14.08
N ASP A 347 -14.14 -4.41 14.57
CA ASP A 347 -13.33 -5.25 15.45
C ASP A 347 -13.70 -5.11 16.94
N SER A 348 -14.75 -4.33 17.27
CA SER A 348 -15.22 -4.10 18.62
C SER A 348 -16.69 -4.41 18.75
N PHE A 349 -17.07 -5.14 19.81
CA PHE A 349 -18.46 -5.45 20.12
C PHE A 349 -19.15 -4.28 20.82
N PHE A 350 -18.45 -3.59 21.73
CA PHE A 350 -18.96 -2.37 22.35
C PHE A 350 -18.28 -1.12 21.79
N ILE A 351 -19.06 -0.04 21.68
CA ILE A 351 -18.57 1.32 21.43
C ILE A 351 -18.90 2.14 22.67
N ILE A 352 -17.88 2.67 23.32
CA ILE A 352 -17.98 3.40 24.59
C ILE A 352 -17.56 4.83 24.35
N PHE A 353 -18.41 5.77 24.75
CA PHE A 353 -18.07 7.18 24.85
C PHE A 353 -17.94 7.56 26.32
N GLU A 354 -16.77 8.04 26.73
CA GLU A 354 -16.51 8.64 28.03
C GLU A 354 -16.52 10.17 27.89
N MET A 355 -17.36 10.83 28.69
CA MET A 355 -17.33 12.27 28.88
C MET A 355 -16.83 12.57 30.29
N LYS A 356 -15.72 13.31 30.37
CA LYS A 356 -15.20 13.76 31.65
C LYS A 356 -16.16 14.74 32.28
N THR A 357 -16.54 14.50 33.53
CA THR A 357 -17.41 15.42 34.27
C THR A 357 -16.70 15.93 35.53
N ASN A 358 -17.21 17.04 36.07
CA ASN A 358 -16.79 17.54 37.39
C ASN A 358 -17.72 17.00 38.50
N ASN A 359 -18.57 16.02 38.20
CA ASN A 359 -19.47 15.44 39.19
C ASN A 359 -18.66 14.59 40.16
N PHE A 360 -19.01 14.70 41.44
CA PHE A 360 -18.39 13.91 42.49
C PHE A 360 -19.45 13.43 43.49
N LYS A 361 -19.20 12.28 44.13
CA LYS A 361 -19.85 11.91 45.39
C LYS A 361 -18.82 11.87 46.49
N PHE A 362 -19.26 12.23 47.68
CA PHE A 362 -18.48 12.06 48.88
C PHE A 362 -18.76 10.67 49.44
N ASN A 363 -17.72 9.84 49.54
CA ASN A 363 -17.81 8.56 50.23
C ASN A 363 -17.57 8.83 51.72
N GLU A 364 -18.65 8.77 52.52
CA GLU A 364 -18.61 9.02 53.97
C GLU A 364 -17.81 7.96 54.76
N ILE A 365 -17.70 6.74 54.21
CA ILE A 365 -17.01 5.62 54.88
C ILE A 365 -15.50 5.82 54.79
N ASP A 366 -15.02 6.18 53.60
CA ASP A 366 -13.59 6.34 53.32
C ASP A 366 -13.11 7.79 53.46
N ASN A 367 -14.04 8.74 53.64
CA ASN A 367 -13.79 10.18 53.75
C ASN A 367 -13.08 10.77 52.51
N VAL A 368 -13.46 10.30 51.30
CA VAL A 368 -12.83 10.65 50.01
C VAL A 368 -13.87 11.19 49.02
N LEU A 369 -13.47 12.19 48.22
CA LEU A 369 -14.21 12.64 47.04
C LEU A 369 -13.95 11.69 45.85
N LEU A 370 -15.00 11.05 45.34
CA LEU A 370 -14.97 10.23 44.14
C LEU A 370 -15.53 11.04 42.97
N TYR A 371 -14.74 11.23 41.92
CA TYR A 371 -15.16 11.90 40.69
C TYR A 371 -15.70 10.88 39.69
N TYR A 372 -16.73 11.26 38.95
CA TYR A 372 -17.38 10.37 38.00
C TYR A 372 -17.30 10.89 36.58
N ASN A 373 -17.01 10.00 35.65
CA ASN A 373 -17.18 10.27 34.23
C ASN A 373 -18.53 9.69 33.78
N LYS A 374 -19.11 10.30 32.75
CA LYS A 374 -20.34 9.80 32.15
C LYS A 374 -19.97 8.88 30.99
N TYR A 375 -20.50 7.66 31.02
CA TYR A 375 -20.27 6.66 29.99
C TYR A 375 -21.54 6.44 29.17
N VAL A 376 -21.38 6.24 27.87
CA VAL A 376 -22.48 5.86 26.97
C VAL A 376 -22.01 4.66 26.16
N VAL A 377 -22.77 3.56 26.22
CA VAL A 377 -22.34 2.28 25.66
C VAL A 377 -23.33 1.85 24.58
N TYR A 378 -22.80 1.55 23.41
CA TYR A 378 -23.54 1.03 22.27
C TYR A 378 -23.07 -0.37 21.92
N ILE A 379 -24.00 -1.20 21.45
CA ILE A 379 -23.68 -2.50 20.85
C ILE A 379 -23.39 -2.28 19.37
N ASN A 380 -22.23 -2.75 18.92
CA ASN A 380 -21.83 -2.68 17.52
C ASN A 380 -22.37 -3.88 16.74
N GLN A 381 -23.46 -3.67 16.01
CA GLN A 381 -24.04 -4.70 15.16
C GLN A 381 -23.19 -5.05 13.94
N GLU A 382 -22.24 -4.18 13.56
CA GLU A 382 -21.28 -4.44 12.47
C GLU A 382 -20.06 -5.23 12.95
N CYS A 383 -20.04 -5.67 14.22
CA CYS A 383 -18.93 -6.41 14.79
C CYS A 383 -18.73 -7.77 14.08
N GLN A 384 -17.51 -8.04 13.61
CA GLN A 384 -17.13 -9.25 12.87
C GLN A 384 -16.56 -10.37 13.76
N ILE A 385 -17.06 -10.51 14.99
CA ILE A 385 -16.54 -11.48 15.96
C ILE A 385 -17.53 -12.64 16.16
N ASN A 386 -16.97 -13.80 16.47
CA ASN A 386 -17.53 -15.14 16.67
C ASN A 386 -19.05 -15.26 16.95
N GLU A 387 -19.69 -16.29 16.38
CA GLU A 387 -21.14 -16.61 16.50
C GLU A 387 -21.65 -16.61 17.95
N MET A 388 -20.79 -16.94 18.92
CA MET A 388 -21.07 -16.91 20.35
C MET A 388 -21.62 -15.56 20.83
N TYR A 389 -21.27 -14.44 20.21
CA TYR A 389 -21.80 -13.12 20.60
C TYR A 389 -23.23 -12.87 20.13
N LYS A 390 -23.69 -13.59 19.09
CA LYS A 390 -25.10 -13.59 18.66
C LYS A 390 -26.00 -14.21 19.73
N PHE A 391 -25.48 -15.17 20.51
CA PHE A 391 -26.18 -15.79 21.64
C PHE A 391 -26.54 -14.77 22.74
N PHE A 392 -25.69 -13.76 22.97
CA PHE A 392 -25.99 -12.72 23.94
C PHE A 392 -27.05 -11.72 23.46
N ILE A 393 -27.25 -11.56 22.15
CA ILE A 393 -28.21 -10.61 21.54
C ILE A 393 -29.62 -11.21 21.41
N ALA A 394 -29.77 -12.54 21.50
CA ALA A 394 -31.07 -13.21 21.36
C ALA A 394 -31.99 -12.95 22.59
N PRO A 395 -33.25 -12.51 22.40
CA PRO A 395 -34.18 -12.30 23.51
C PRO A 395 -34.61 -13.64 24.11
N GLN A 396 -34.17 -13.92 25.35
CA GLN A 396 -34.57 -15.09 26.12
C GLN A 396 -35.87 -14.80 26.90
N LYS A 397 -36.86 -15.68 26.80
CA LYS A 397 -38.08 -15.66 27.61
C LYS A 397 -37.84 -16.47 28.88
N GLN A 398 -37.46 -15.86 30.01
CA GLN A 398 -37.78 -16.41 31.33
C GLN A 398 -37.53 -15.45 32.51
N THR A 399 -38.29 -15.70 33.58
CA THR A 399 -38.48 -14.93 34.80
C THR A 399 -37.37 -15.16 35.84
N TYR A 400 -36.82 -14.06 36.38
CA TYR A 400 -35.66 -14.01 37.28
C TYR A 400 -36.07 -13.53 38.70
N ASN A 401 -35.41 -14.03 39.76
CA ASN A 401 -35.79 -13.88 41.19
C ASN A 401 -35.13 -12.66 41.89
N GLU A 402 -35.63 -12.26 43.08
CA GLU A 402 -35.43 -10.92 43.68
C GLU A 402 -33.99 -10.48 44.08
N TYR A 403 -32.98 -11.36 44.13
CA TYR A 403 -31.58 -10.96 44.37
C TYR A 403 -30.83 -10.47 43.12
N GLU A 404 -31.49 -10.54 41.96
CA GLU A 404 -30.95 -10.32 40.63
C GLU A 404 -31.15 -8.89 40.13
N TYR A 405 -31.76 -8.01 40.94
CA TYR A 405 -32.37 -6.76 40.49
C TYR A 405 -31.37 -5.70 39.98
N GLN A 406 -30.20 -5.51 40.62
CA GLN A 406 -29.23 -4.50 40.14
C GLN A 406 -28.45 -4.94 38.89
N THR A 407 -28.06 -6.22 38.81
CA THR A 407 -27.36 -6.79 37.66
C THR A 407 -28.31 -6.98 36.47
N ASN A 408 -29.58 -7.30 36.73
CA ASN A 408 -30.62 -7.35 35.71
C ASN A 408 -31.10 -5.98 35.24
N GLU A 409 -31.12 -4.90 36.03
CA GLU A 409 -31.56 -3.60 35.51
C GLU A 409 -30.65 -3.10 34.38
N ILE A 410 -29.32 -3.26 34.53
CA ILE A 410 -28.35 -2.92 33.47
C ILE A 410 -28.55 -3.83 32.25
N LEU A 411 -28.66 -5.14 32.43
CA LEU A 411 -28.90 -6.09 31.35
C LEU A 411 -30.27 -5.89 30.67
N LYS A 412 -31.32 -5.63 31.46
CA LYS A 412 -32.67 -5.33 30.98
C LYS A 412 -32.67 -4.00 30.24
N LEU A 413 -31.99 -2.95 30.72
CA LEU A 413 -31.82 -1.70 29.98
C LEU A 413 -31.03 -1.92 28.68
N PHE A 414 -29.96 -2.72 28.72
CA PHE A 414 -29.15 -3.07 27.54
C PHE A 414 -29.91 -3.88 26.49
N PHE A 415 -30.73 -4.86 26.90
CA PHE A 415 -31.43 -5.79 26.01
C PHE A 415 -32.87 -5.36 25.68
N ALA A 416 -33.52 -4.53 26.51
CA ALA A 416 -34.87 -4.00 26.23
C ALA A 416 -34.84 -2.77 25.32
N SER A 417 -33.76 -1.98 25.30
CA SER A 417 -33.67 -0.77 24.48
C SER A 417 -33.36 -1.02 23.00
N GLN A 418 -33.04 -2.26 22.62
CA GLN A 418 -32.58 -2.62 21.27
C GLN A 418 -31.51 -1.64 20.74
N ASN A 419 -30.28 -1.74 21.28
CA ASN A 419 -28.99 -1.28 20.69
C ASN A 419 -28.25 -0.11 21.38
N GLU A 420 -28.81 0.52 22.41
CA GLU A 420 -28.14 1.62 23.16
C GLU A 420 -28.45 1.52 24.66
N ALA A 421 -27.44 1.63 25.53
CA ALA A 421 -27.67 1.86 26.94
C ALA A 421 -26.87 3.05 27.43
N LEU A 422 -27.58 4.04 27.97
CA LEU A 422 -26.97 5.09 28.76
C LEU A 422 -26.73 4.56 30.17
N ILE A 423 -25.46 4.44 30.58
CA ILE A 423 -25.14 3.92 31.91
C ILE A 423 -24.00 4.71 32.52
N GLU A 424 -24.24 5.22 33.72
CA GLU A 424 -23.24 5.95 34.49
C GLU A 424 -22.46 4.95 35.36
N PHE A 425 -21.14 4.95 35.22
CA PHE A 425 -20.21 4.12 35.99
C PHE A 425 -19.10 4.98 36.58
N GLU A 426 -18.45 4.48 37.63
CA GLU A 426 -17.44 5.28 38.33
C GLU A 426 -16.12 5.40 37.57
N SER A 427 -15.73 4.33 36.87
CA SER A 427 -14.56 4.29 36.00
C SER A 427 -14.68 3.24 34.90
N GLU A 428 -13.79 3.30 33.89
CA GLU A 428 -13.63 2.23 32.88
C GLU A 428 -13.39 0.86 33.53
N LYS A 429 -12.64 0.80 34.64
CA LYS A 429 -12.38 -0.45 35.37
C LYS A 429 -13.65 -1.03 35.97
N ASP A 430 -14.53 -0.17 36.50
CA ASP A 430 -15.80 -0.61 37.08
C ASP A 430 -16.74 -1.14 35.99
N PHE A 431 -16.79 -0.47 34.84
CA PHE A 431 -17.49 -0.99 33.66
C PHE A 431 -16.96 -2.38 33.27
N VAL A 432 -15.64 -2.53 33.08
CA VAL A 432 -15.04 -3.84 32.72
C VAL A 432 -15.37 -4.90 33.77
N THR A 433 -15.31 -4.57 35.06
CA THR A 433 -15.59 -5.50 36.16
C THR A 433 -17.07 -5.93 36.18
N ILE A 434 -17.99 -4.97 36.03
CA ILE A 434 -19.44 -5.23 36.01
C ILE A 434 -19.81 -6.09 34.80
N ILE A 435 -19.32 -5.73 33.61
CA ILE A 435 -19.62 -6.48 32.38
C ILE A 435 -18.97 -7.87 32.41
N SER A 436 -17.73 -7.99 32.89
CA SER A 436 -17.10 -9.29 33.10
C SER A 436 -17.96 -10.17 34.02
N SER A 437 -18.35 -9.67 35.19
CA SER A 437 -19.19 -10.41 36.14
C SER A 437 -20.55 -10.83 35.56
N ILE A 438 -21.19 -9.94 34.80
CA ILE A 438 -22.45 -10.21 34.09
C ILE A 438 -22.29 -11.37 33.11
N PHE A 439 -21.29 -11.29 32.23
CA PHE A 439 -21.13 -12.27 31.17
C PHE A 439 -20.59 -13.60 31.70
N SER A 440 -19.76 -13.61 32.74
CA SER A 440 -19.29 -14.84 33.39
C SER A 440 -20.45 -15.60 34.03
N LYS A 441 -21.33 -14.89 34.78
CA LYS A 441 -22.52 -15.50 35.39
C LYS A 441 -23.49 -16.08 34.36
N LYS A 442 -23.68 -15.40 33.21
CA LYS A 442 -24.54 -15.89 32.14
C LYS A 442 -23.98 -17.17 31.50
N ILE A 443 -22.65 -17.27 31.34
CA ILE A 443 -21.99 -18.50 30.87
C ILE A 443 -22.14 -19.64 31.90
N ASP A 444 -21.97 -19.35 33.19
CA ASP A 444 -22.09 -20.36 34.26
C ASP A 444 -23.55 -20.89 34.38
N PHE A 445 -24.55 -20.00 34.29
CA PHE A 445 -25.97 -20.38 34.33
C PHE A 445 -26.37 -21.27 33.16
N ASP A 446 -25.94 -20.91 31.95
CA ASP A 446 -26.23 -21.72 30.76
C ASP A 446 -25.41 -23.02 30.76
N GLN A 447 -24.23 -23.12 31.38
CA GLN A 447 -23.55 -24.43 31.54
C GLN A 447 -24.31 -25.40 32.46
N GLU A 448 -25.08 -24.90 33.43
CA GLU A 448 -25.96 -25.73 34.27
C GLU A 448 -27.24 -26.15 33.51
N ASP A 449 -27.80 -25.28 32.65
CA ASP A 449 -28.98 -25.60 31.82
C ASP A 449 -28.64 -26.36 30.50
N PHE A 450 -27.39 -26.31 30.02
CA PHE A 450 -26.90 -27.05 28.84
C PHE A 450 -26.39 -28.47 29.15
N GLN A 451 -26.63 -29.01 30.35
CA GLN A 451 -26.53 -30.46 30.57
C GLN A 451 -27.66 -31.27 29.91
N GLY A 452 -28.48 -30.66 29.05
CA GLY A 452 -29.40 -31.32 28.14
C GLY A 452 -28.94 -31.23 26.67
N ASP A 453 -28.33 -32.30 26.18
CA ASP A 453 -28.28 -32.75 24.77
C ASP A 453 -27.96 -31.70 23.69
N PHE A 454 -26.70 -31.24 23.58
CA PHE A 454 -26.15 -30.72 22.31
C PHE A 454 -24.63 -30.94 22.21
N PHE A 455 -24.18 -32.18 22.44
CA PHE A 455 -22.90 -32.65 21.93
C PHE A 455 -23.06 -34.11 21.48
N ASP A 456 -23.67 -34.29 20.31
CA ASP A 456 -23.31 -35.37 19.39
C ASP A 456 -23.56 -34.87 17.96
N ASP A 457 -22.53 -35.09 17.13
CA ASP A 457 -22.30 -34.74 15.70
C ASP A 457 -21.76 -33.34 15.34
#